data_AF-A0A7S0CAZ0-F1
#
_entry.id   AF-A0A7S0CAZ0-F1
#
_cell.length_a   1.000
_cell.length_b   1.000
_cell.length_c   1.000
_cell.angle_alpha   90.00
_cell.angle_beta   90.00
_cell.angle_gamma   90.00
#
_symmetry.space_group_name_H-M   'P 1'
#
loop_
_entity.id
_entity.type
_entity.pdbx_description
1 polymer ?
#
loop_
_entity_poly.entity_id
_entity_poly.type
_entity_poly.pdbx_seq_one_letter_code
_entity_poly.pdbx_strand_id
1 'polypeptide(L)'
;VVLREPRTNNDAEKDDDKDKEKTDTEETEAETPAPKSTRNPIRIKAQDLSLQIMSILTQAINKGGYGHASPLQATIFIGSTYGRHRAVVLYETTAQTLRNHLRKNVGNEVTCGVSVKTVHRDVDRHHTDEEAFGYDLKRIEEKEKRRRDRANEKW
;
A
#
# COMPACT_ATOMS: atom_id res chain seq x y z
N VAL A 1 17.10 -16.54 34.88
CA VAL A 1 16.87 -15.11 35.18
C VAL A 1 18.09 -14.63 35.93
N VAL A 2 18.97 -13.88 35.27
CA VAL A 2 20.19 -13.32 35.89
C VAL A 2 19.89 -11.87 36.22
N LEU A 3 19.69 -11.58 37.51
CA LEU A 3 19.44 -10.25 38.05
C LEU A 3 20.76 -9.47 38.07
N ARG A 4 20.75 -8.26 37.50
CA ARG A 4 21.85 -7.30 37.59
C ARG A 4 21.28 -6.01 38.18
N GLU A 5 21.66 -5.74 39.42
CA GLU A 5 21.30 -4.52 40.16
C GLU A 5 22.13 -3.29 39.71
N PRO A 6 21.63 -2.07 40.00
CA PRO A 6 22.05 -0.83 39.34
C PRO A 6 23.26 -0.16 39.98
N ARG A 7 24.02 0.59 39.17
CA ARG A 7 25.02 1.55 39.66
C ARG A 7 24.43 2.96 39.61
N THR A 8 24.14 3.51 40.78
CA THR A 8 24.06 4.96 41.02
C THR A 8 25.40 5.41 41.59
N ASN A 9 25.89 6.58 41.19
CA ASN A 9 26.66 7.47 42.05
C ASN A 9 26.57 8.90 41.49
N ASN A 10 26.24 9.79 42.42
CA ASN A 10 26.12 11.23 42.33
C ASN A 10 27.49 11.91 42.16
N ASP A 11 27.42 13.24 42.07
CA ASP A 11 28.41 14.28 42.43
C ASP A 11 28.77 15.12 41.19
N ALA A 12 28.72 16.45 41.15
CA ALA A 12 28.33 17.48 42.09
C ALA A 12 28.29 18.82 41.30
N GLU A 13 27.42 19.73 41.71
CA GLU A 13 27.55 21.21 41.74
C GLU A 13 28.11 21.98 40.53
N LYS A 14 27.27 22.88 39.97
CA LYS A 14 27.50 24.34 40.13
C LYS A 14 26.31 25.17 39.69
N ASP A 15 25.74 25.88 40.67
CA ASP A 15 24.87 27.04 40.51
C ASP A 15 25.68 28.23 39.96
N ASP A 16 25.06 29.04 39.11
CA ASP A 16 25.30 30.48 39.02
C ASP A 16 24.06 31.15 38.40
N ASP A 17 23.26 31.75 39.28
CA ASP A 17 22.15 32.65 38.97
C ASP A 17 22.63 33.89 38.21
N LYS A 18 21.92 34.26 37.14
CA LYS A 18 21.85 35.66 36.69
C LYS A 18 20.52 35.95 36.01
N ASP A 19 19.65 36.59 36.78
CA ASP A 19 18.46 37.31 36.32
C ASP A 19 18.81 38.36 35.25
N LYS A 20 18.11 38.29 34.11
CA LYS A 20 17.76 39.46 33.29
C LYS A 20 16.38 39.27 32.68
N GLU A 21 15.40 39.80 33.41
CA GLU A 21 14.07 40.14 32.96
C GLU A 21 14.13 41.12 31.76
N LYS A 22 13.45 40.78 30.64
CA LYS A 22 12.96 41.74 29.63
C LYS A 22 11.83 41.11 28.78
N THR A 23 10.62 41.44 29.20
CA THR A 23 9.36 41.69 28.46
C THR A 23 9.29 41.48 26.94
N ASP A 24 8.28 40.69 26.56
CA ASP A 24 7.32 40.82 25.46
C ASP A 24 7.80 41.23 24.06
N THR A 25 7.84 40.26 23.15
CA THR A 25 7.28 40.43 21.79
C THR A 25 6.78 39.07 21.32
N GLU A 26 5.45 38.89 21.29
CA GLU A 26 4.78 37.83 20.53
C GLU A 26 5.00 38.10 19.03
N GLU A 27 6.16 37.67 18.50
CA GLU A 27 6.29 37.45 17.07
C GLU A 27 5.65 36.11 16.76
N THR A 28 4.40 36.20 16.30
CA THR A 28 3.70 35.12 15.61
C THR A 28 4.51 34.81 14.35
N GLU A 29 5.54 33.97 14.48
CA GLU A 29 6.21 33.37 13.33
C GLU A 29 5.15 32.57 12.58
N ALA A 30 4.62 33.19 11.54
CA ALA A 30 3.82 32.52 10.53
C ALA A 30 4.66 31.34 10.03
N GLU A 31 4.26 30.14 10.43
CA GLU A 31 4.77 28.88 9.87
C GLU A 31 4.70 29.02 8.34
N THR A 32 5.86 29.29 7.74
CA THR A 32 6.01 29.23 6.31
C THR A 32 5.66 27.80 5.94
N PRO A 33 4.61 27.54 5.12
CA PRO A 33 4.21 26.19 4.81
C PRO A 33 5.39 25.50 4.15
N ALA A 34 5.96 24.52 4.86
CA ALA A 34 7.10 23.74 4.40
C ALA A 34 6.90 23.35 2.93
N PRO A 35 7.95 23.45 2.09
CA PRO A 35 7.83 23.19 0.66
C PRO A 35 7.17 21.83 0.50
N LYS A 36 6.00 21.80 -0.16
CA LYS A 36 5.24 20.58 -0.42
C LYS A 36 6.16 19.65 -1.20
N SER A 37 6.88 18.79 -0.48
CA SER A 37 7.65 17.67 -1.01
C SER A 37 6.80 17.05 -2.09
N THR A 38 7.28 17.06 -3.32
CA THR A 38 6.59 16.51 -4.48
C THR A 38 6.51 15.00 -4.27
N ARG A 39 5.56 14.57 -3.43
CA ARG A 39 5.41 13.17 -3.03
C ARG A 39 5.08 12.39 -4.30
N ASN A 40 5.84 11.33 -4.54
CA ASN A 40 5.67 10.49 -5.72
C ASN A 40 4.18 10.11 -5.90
N PRO A 41 3.56 10.40 -7.06
CA PRO A 41 2.11 10.23 -7.24
C PRO A 41 1.67 8.77 -7.10
N ILE A 42 2.56 7.82 -7.43
CA ILE A 42 2.32 6.39 -7.23
C ILE A 42 2.20 6.05 -5.74
N ARG A 43 3.01 6.68 -4.88
CA ARG A 43 2.96 6.43 -3.43
C ARG A 43 1.66 6.95 -2.83
N ILE A 44 1.17 8.10 -3.27
CA ILE A 44 -0.11 8.66 -2.84
C ILE A 44 -1.24 7.70 -3.19
N LYS A 45 -1.33 7.30 -4.47
CA LYS A 45 -2.34 6.32 -4.92
C LYS A 45 -2.24 4.98 -4.18
N ALA A 46 -1.01 4.53 -3.89
CA ALA A 46 -0.80 3.30 -3.15
C ALA A 46 -1.33 3.37 -1.71
N GLN A 47 -1.13 4.53 -1.05
CA GLN A 47 -1.64 4.81 0.29
C GLN A 47 -3.17 4.81 0.29
N ASP A 48 -3.80 5.53 -0.64
CA ASP A 48 -5.25 5.61 -0.75
C ASP A 48 -5.86 4.22 -0.94
N LEU A 49 -5.31 3.41 -1.85
CA LEU A 49 -5.75 2.03 -2.06
C LEU A 49 -5.58 1.19 -0.80
N SER A 50 -4.45 1.31 -0.09
CA SER A 50 -4.22 0.53 1.13
C SER A 50 -5.22 0.87 2.24
N LEU A 51 -5.63 2.13 2.37
CA LEU A 51 -6.66 2.54 3.34
C LEU A 51 -8.04 2.01 2.96
N GLN A 52 -8.39 2.02 1.67
CA GLN A 52 -9.64 1.42 1.19
C GLN A 52 -9.69 -0.08 1.48
N ILE A 53 -8.61 -0.80 1.17
CA ILE A 53 -8.50 -2.24 1.44
C ILE A 53 -8.61 -2.52 2.94
N MET A 54 -7.93 -1.73 3.77
CA MET A 54 -8.01 -1.84 5.23
C MET A 54 -9.44 -1.66 5.73
N SER A 55 -10.14 -0.63 5.25
CA SER A 55 -11.54 -0.37 5.64
C SER A 55 -12.46 -1.54 5.27
N ILE A 56 -12.33 -2.08 4.06
CA ILE A 56 -13.10 -3.25 3.60
C ILE A 56 -12.79 -4.47 4.48
N LEU A 57 -11.51 -4.69 4.79
CA LEU A 57 -11.07 -5.80 5.61
C LEU A 57 -11.62 -5.69 7.05
N THR A 58 -11.48 -4.53 7.69
CA THR A 58 -12.02 -4.29 9.04
C THR A 58 -13.54 -4.49 9.07
N GLN A 59 -14.26 -4.00 8.07
CA GLN A 59 -15.71 -4.22 7.97
C GLN A 59 -16.07 -5.70 7.80
N ALA A 60 -15.31 -6.44 6.98
CA ALA A 60 -15.54 -7.86 6.77
C ALA A 60 -15.22 -8.70 8.01
N ILE A 61 -14.20 -8.31 8.78
CA ILE A 61 -13.87 -8.88 10.08
C ILE A 61 -15.02 -8.61 11.06
N ASN A 62 -15.41 -7.35 11.25
CA ASN A 62 -16.43 -6.99 12.24
C ASN A 62 -17.81 -7.62 11.96
N LYS A 63 -18.13 -7.90 10.70
CA LYS A 63 -19.37 -8.61 10.32
C LYS A 63 -19.36 -10.10 10.68
N GLY A 64 -18.24 -10.67 11.11
CA GLY A 64 -18.16 -12.01 11.68
C GLY A 64 -18.27 -13.15 10.67
N GLY A 65 -18.02 -12.90 9.39
CA GLY A 65 -18.13 -13.91 8.32
C GLY A 65 -16.92 -14.84 8.16
N TYR A 66 -15.97 -14.82 9.10
CA TYR A 66 -14.72 -15.59 9.00
C TYR A 66 -14.62 -16.59 10.14
N GLY A 67 -14.29 -17.84 9.81
CA GLY A 67 -14.19 -18.93 10.77
C GLY A 67 -12.88 -19.69 10.60
N HIS A 68 -12.56 -20.55 11.56
CA HIS A 68 -11.32 -21.34 11.50
C HIS A 68 -11.27 -22.29 10.28
N ALA A 69 -12.44 -22.74 9.82
CA ALA A 69 -12.58 -23.60 8.64
C ALA A 69 -12.58 -22.84 7.30
N SER A 70 -12.88 -21.54 7.29
CA SER A 70 -12.94 -20.71 6.09
C SER A 70 -12.35 -19.33 6.38
N PRO A 71 -11.03 -19.13 6.15
CA PRO A 71 -10.41 -17.84 6.35
C PRO A 71 -11.01 -16.81 5.38
N LEU A 72 -11.14 -15.57 5.83
CA LEU A 72 -11.51 -14.47 4.96
C LEU A 72 -10.41 -14.25 3.92
N GLN A 73 -10.75 -14.40 2.65
CA GLN A 73 -9.82 -14.17 1.55
C GLN A 73 -10.35 -13.04 0.67
N ALA A 74 -9.49 -12.05 0.41
CA ALA A 74 -9.74 -10.99 -0.54
C ALA A 74 -8.62 -11.00 -1.59
N THR A 75 -9.01 -11.16 -2.87
CA THR A 75 -8.07 -11.07 -3.99
C THR A 75 -8.31 -9.76 -4.72
N ILE A 76 -7.27 -8.93 -4.80
CA ILE A 76 -7.34 -7.60 -5.42
C ILE A 76 -6.48 -7.61 -6.67
N PHE A 77 -7.08 -7.27 -7.80
CA PHE A 77 -6.40 -7.18 -9.08
C PHE A 77 -6.05 -5.74 -9.39
N ILE A 78 -4.76 -5.47 -9.62
CA ILE A 78 -4.26 -4.16 -10.06
C ILE A 78 -3.61 -4.36 -11.42
N GLY A 79 -4.18 -3.72 -12.44
CA GLY A 79 -3.72 -3.82 -13.82
C GLY A 79 -3.28 -2.49 -14.40
N SER A 80 -2.36 -2.57 -15.35
CA SER A 80 -2.10 -1.52 -16.35
C SER A 80 -2.22 -2.15 -17.73
N THR A 81 -2.19 -1.34 -18.79
CA THR A 81 -2.30 -1.81 -20.17
C THR A 81 -1.34 -2.95 -20.52
N TYR A 82 -0.12 -2.92 -19.98
CA TYR A 82 0.89 -3.95 -20.22
C TYR A 82 1.12 -4.90 -19.04
N GLY A 83 0.43 -4.69 -17.92
CA GLY A 83 0.69 -5.43 -16.66
C GLY A 83 2.11 -5.26 -16.10
N ARG A 84 2.95 -4.40 -16.72
CA ARG A 84 4.38 -4.24 -16.46
C ARG A 84 4.69 -2.82 -15.96
N HIS A 85 5.79 -2.67 -15.22
CA HIS A 85 6.29 -1.41 -14.67
C HIS A 85 5.34 -0.77 -13.63
N ARG A 86 4.41 0.10 -14.08
CA ARG A 86 3.60 0.95 -13.19
C ARG A 86 2.65 0.14 -12.30
N ALA A 87 2.02 -0.90 -12.85
CA ALA A 87 1.13 -1.76 -12.09
C ALA A 87 1.90 -2.55 -11.02
N VAL A 88 3.06 -3.11 -11.38
CA VAL A 88 3.96 -3.84 -10.48
C VAL A 88 4.41 -2.94 -9.32
N VAL A 89 4.90 -1.74 -9.62
CA VAL A 89 5.38 -0.80 -8.59
C VAL A 89 4.23 -0.33 -7.70
N LEU A 90 3.07 -0.02 -8.28
CA LEU A 90 1.89 0.40 -7.51
C LEU A 90 1.45 -0.71 -6.56
N TYR A 91 1.32 -1.93 -7.08
CA TYR A 91 0.89 -3.10 -6.32
C TYR A 91 1.84 -3.45 -5.17
N GLU A 92 3.15 -3.47 -5.41
CA GLU A 92 4.13 -3.73 -4.35
C GLU A 92 4.13 -2.62 -3.29
N THR A 93 4.04 -1.36 -3.73
CA THR A 93 3.96 -0.23 -2.80
C THR A 93 2.71 -0.33 -1.94
N THR A 94 1.55 -0.65 -2.53
CA THR A 94 0.28 -0.84 -1.80
C THR A 94 0.36 -2.02 -0.84
N ALA A 95 0.95 -3.14 -1.25
CA ALA A 95 1.12 -4.29 -0.37
C ALA A 95 2.04 -3.97 0.81
N GLN A 96 3.12 -3.22 0.57
CA GLN A 96 4.03 -2.79 1.61
C GLN A 96 3.37 -1.81 2.60
N THR A 97 2.63 -0.82 2.12
CA THR A 97 1.90 0.11 2.99
C THR A 97 0.82 -0.62 3.78
N LEU A 98 0.06 -1.51 3.14
CA LEU A 98 -0.97 -2.31 3.81
C LEU A 98 -0.37 -3.20 4.91
N ARG A 99 0.74 -3.90 4.65
CA ARG A 99 1.45 -4.68 5.68
C ARG A 99 1.89 -3.81 6.85
N ASN A 100 2.37 -2.59 6.59
CA ASN A 100 2.75 -1.66 7.64
C ASN A 100 1.55 -1.20 8.46
N HIS A 101 0.41 -0.93 7.82
CA HIS A 101 -0.83 -0.59 8.52
C HIS A 101 -1.34 -1.75 9.39
N LEU A 102 -1.35 -2.97 8.86
CA LEU A 102 -1.76 -4.17 9.59
C LEU A 102 -0.83 -4.48 10.77
N ARG A 103 0.48 -4.28 10.64
CA ARG A 103 1.44 -4.47 11.73
C ARG A 103 1.31 -3.42 12.83
N LYS A 104 1.03 -2.17 12.45
CA LYS A 104 0.78 -1.09 13.41
C LYS A 104 -0.54 -1.29 14.15
N ASN A 105 -1.53 -1.88 13.48
CA ASN A 105 -2.88 -2.15 13.99
C ASN A 105 -3.43 -1.01 14.84
N VAL A 106 -3.40 0.22 14.29
CA VAL A 106 -3.82 1.41 15.03
C VAL A 106 -5.28 1.23 15.43
N GLY A 107 -5.57 1.33 16.73
CA GLY A 107 -6.92 1.12 17.27
C GLY A 107 -7.33 -0.33 17.51
N ASN A 108 -6.42 -1.31 17.33
CA ASN A 108 -6.69 -2.74 17.51
C ASN A 108 -7.94 -3.23 16.76
N GLU A 109 -8.24 -2.64 15.61
CA GLU A 109 -9.42 -2.97 14.80
C GLU A 109 -9.36 -4.37 14.20
N VAL A 110 -8.14 -4.86 13.93
CA VAL A 110 -7.92 -6.20 13.39
C VAL A 110 -7.64 -7.16 14.56
N THR A 111 -8.61 -8.03 14.84
CA THR A 111 -8.57 -9.00 15.95
C THR A 111 -7.96 -10.35 15.56
N CYS A 112 -7.76 -10.59 14.26
CA CYS A 112 -7.28 -11.87 13.73
C CYS A 112 -5.95 -11.72 12.98
N GLY A 113 -5.21 -12.82 12.82
CA GLY A 113 -3.99 -12.85 12.02
C GLY A 113 -4.30 -12.67 10.53
N VAL A 114 -3.72 -11.64 9.90
CA VAL A 114 -3.90 -11.35 8.47
C VAL A 114 -2.58 -11.52 7.74
N SER A 115 -2.61 -12.26 6.63
CA SER A 115 -1.47 -12.44 5.72
C SER A 115 -1.69 -11.73 4.39
N VAL A 116 -0.69 -10.99 3.91
CA VAL A 116 -0.73 -10.29 2.61
C VAL A 116 0.30 -10.91 1.66
N LYS A 117 -0.19 -11.64 0.65
CA LYS A 117 0.63 -12.22 -0.43
C LYS A 117 0.58 -11.34 -1.67
N THR A 118 1.72 -11.22 -2.35
CA THR A 118 1.82 -10.58 -3.67
C THR A 118 2.05 -11.61 -4.78
N VAL A 119 1.38 -11.45 -5.93
CA VAL A 119 1.56 -12.30 -7.12
C VAL A 119 1.59 -11.43 -8.37
N HIS A 120 2.64 -11.56 -9.17
CA HIS A 120 2.81 -10.84 -10.43
C HIS A 120 2.45 -11.74 -11.61
N ARG A 121 1.28 -11.52 -12.21
CA ARG A 121 0.76 -12.40 -13.27
C ARG A 121 1.62 -12.40 -14.55
N ASP A 122 2.14 -11.23 -14.91
CA ASP A 122 2.70 -10.98 -16.26
C ASP A 122 4.21 -10.71 -16.28
N VAL A 123 4.87 -10.76 -15.11
CA VAL A 123 6.32 -10.58 -14.97
C VAL A 123 7.06 -11.88 -15.32
N ASP A 124 6.55 -13.03 -14.87
CA ASP A 124 7.21 -14.34 -15.06
C ASP A 124 6.91 -14.99 -16.42
N ARG A 125 6.01 -14.40 -17.20
CA ARG A 125 5.71 -14.82 -18.57
C ARG A 125 6.66 -14.11 -19.52
N HIS A 126 7.46 -14.88 -20.25
CA HIS A 126 8.26 -14.40 -21.38
C HIS A 126 7.34 -13.96 -22.53
N HIS A 127 6.65 -12.83 -22.37
CA HIS A 127 5.94 -12.22 -23.48
C HIS A 127 6.98 -11.64 -24.43
N THR A 128 7.05 -12.17 -25.65
CA THR A 128 7.59 -11.45 -26.81
C THR A 128 6.78 -10.17 -26.97
N ASP A 129 7.42 -9.04 -27.32
CA ASP A 129 6.76 -7.72 -27.35
C ASP A 129 5.50 -7.66 -28.24
N GLU A 130 5.31 -8.63 -29.15
CA GLU A 130 4.09 -8.82 -29.94
C GLU A 130 2.87 -9.34 -29.17
N GLU A 131 3.04 -9.94 -27.99
CA GLU A 131 1.93 -10.40 -27.13
C GLU A 131 1.45 -9.30 -26.17
N ALA A 132 2.29 -8.30 -25.89
CA ALA A 132 1.95 -7.14 -25.09
C ALA A 132 0.94 -6.22 -25.80
N PHE A 133 0.85 -6.33 -27.13
CA PHE A 133 -0.23 -5.78 -27.94
C PHE A 133 -1.03 -6.89 -28.61
N GLY A 134 -2.22 -7.15 -28.06
CA GLY A 134 -3.29 -7.66 -28.91
C GLY A 134 -3.31 -9.16 -29.13
N TYR A 135 -2.96 -9.99 -28.16
CA TYR A 135 -3.49 -11.36 -28.19
C TYR A 135 -5.03 -11.35 -28.09
N ASP A 136 -5.60 -10.43 -27.32
CA ASP A 136 -7.06 -10.24 -27.29
C ASP A 136 -7.57 -9.57 -28.58
N LEU A 137 -6.87 -8.59 -29.16
CA LEU A 137 -7.28 -7.99 -30.45
C LEU A 137 -7.15 -8.97 -31.62
N LYS A 138 -6.03 -9.68 -31.78
CA LYS A 138 -5.84 -10.72 -32.81
C LYS A 138 -6.84 -11.86 -32.63
N ARG A 139 -7.14 -12.28 -31.41
CA ARG A 139 -8.16 -13.30 -31.13
C ARG A 139 -9.58 -12.83 -31.43
N ILE A 140 -9.89 -11.56 -31.18
CA ILE A 140 -11.18 -10.94 -31.56
C ILE A 140 -11.27 -10.83 -33.09
N GLU A 141 -10.22 -10.35 -33.75
CA GLU A 141 -10.15 -10.17 -35.20
C GLU A 141 -10.22 -11.51 -35.96
N GLU A 142 -9.54 -12.54 -35.47
CA GLU A 142 -9.59 -13.89 -36.03
C GLU A 142 -10.96 -14.54 -35.82
N LYS A 143 -11.62 -14.29 -34.67
CA LYS A 143 -13.02 -14.69 -34.44
C LYS A 143 -13.98 -13.98 -35.39
N GLU A 144 -13.79 -12.69 -35.64
CA GLU A 144 -14.61 -11.93 -36.59
C GLU A 144 -14.39 -12.38 -38.03
N LYS A 145 -13.14 -12.64 -38.43
CA LYS A 145 -12.80 -13.19 -39.74
C LYS A 145 -13.46 -14.55 -39.96
N ARG A 146 -13.34 -15.47 -38.99
CA ARG A 146 -14.06 -16.78 -39.03
C ARG A 146 -15.58 -16.62 -39.10
N ARG A 147 -16.18 -15.61 -38.46
CA ARG A 147 -17.60 -15.32 -38.60
C ARG A 147 -17.96 -14.83 -40.00
N ARG A 148 -17.14 -13.95 -40.59
CA ARG A 148 -17.31 -13.49 -41.98
C ARG A 148 -17.20 -14.63 -42.98
N ASP A 149 -16.17 -15.46 -42.85
CA ASP A 149 -15.95 -16.59 -43.76
C ASP A 149 -17.12 -17.59 -43.72
N ARG A 150 -17.61 -17.96 -42.52
CA ARG A 150 -18.80 -18.82 -42.38
C ARG A 150 -20.10 -18.18 -42.88
N ALA A 151 -20.21 -16.85 -42.83
CA ALA A 151 -21.37 -16.15 -43.36
C ALA A 151 -21.34 -16.14 -44.89
N ASN A 152 -20.14 -16.06 -45.49
CA ASN A 152 -19.94 -16.06 -46.94
C ASN A 152 -20.08 -17.47 -47.55
N GLU A 153 -19.79 -18.52 -46.78
CA GLU A 153 -19.89 -19.93 -47.18
C GLU A 153 -21.34 -20.48 -47.16
N LYS A 154 -22.29 -19.70 -46.65
CA LYS A 154 -23.73 -20.04 -46.57
C LYS A 154 -24.59 -19.45 -47.68
N TRP A 155 -23.98 -18.75 -48.63
CA TRP A 155 -24.60 -18.22 -49.85
C TRP A 155 -23.98 -18.90 -51.07
#